data_AF-A0A9X8VB92-F1
#
_entry.id   AF-A0A9X8VB92-F1
#
_cell.length_a   1.000
_cell.length_b   1.000
_cell.length_c   1.000
_cell.angle_alpha   90.00
_cell.angle_beta   90.00
_cell.angle_gamma   90.00
#
_symmetry.space_group_name_H-M   'P 1'
#
loop_
_entity.id
_entity.type
_entity.pdbx_description
1 polymer ?
#
loop_
_entity_poly.entity_id
_entity_poly.type
_entity_poly.pdbx_seq_one_letter_code
_entity_poly.pdbx_strand_id
1 'polypeptide(L)' 'IRRCNEAGITNQKLLLDPGFGFGKNLSHNYQLLARLSEFHRFGLPLLVGMSRKSMIGQLLNVPPDQRVIGSVACAVIAAM' A
#
# COMPACT_ATOMS: atom_id res chain seq x y z
N ILE A 1 -9.95 11.94 -4.84
CA ILE A 1 -10.53 11.93 -6.20
C ILE A 1 -11.47 13.13 -6.40
N ARG A 2 -12.71 13.12 -5.87
CA ARG A 2 -13.68 14.22 -6.09
C ARG A 2 -13.12 15.62 -5.85
N ARG A 3 -12.56 15.87 -4.65
CA ARG A 3 -11.92 17.17 -4.32
C ARG A 3 -10.80 17.57 -5.27
N CYS A 4 -10.02 16.60 -5.77
CA CYS A 4 -8.97 16.86 -6.76
C CYS A 4 -9.57 17.29 -8.10
N ASN A 5 -10.62 16.61 -8.54
CA ASN A 5 -11.32 16.91 -9.78
C ASN A 5 -12.01 18.27 -9.72
N GLU A 6 -12.65 18.62 -8.60
CA GLU A 6 -13.23 19.94 -8.33
C GLU A 6 -12.17 21.06 -8.35
N ALA A 7 -10.94 20.75 -7.96
CA ALA A 7 -9.79 21.65 -8.06
C ALA A 7 -9.11 21.65 -9.45
N GLY A 8 -9.69 20.99 -10.46
CA GLY A 8 -9.16 20.93 -11.82
C GLY A 8 -8.03 19.91 -12.05
N ILE A 9 -7.73 19.05 -11.09
CA ILE A 9 -6.75 17.97 -11.23
C ILE A 9 -7.43 16.75 -11.85
N THR A 10 -7.20 16.53 -13.14
CA THR A 10 -7.77 15.41 -13.90
C THR A 10 -7.25 14.06 -13.42
N ASN A 11 -8.06 13.00 -13.58
CA ASN A 11 -7.69 11.62 -13.23
C ASN A 11 -6.34 11.14 -13.81
N GLN A 12 -5.92 11.63 -14.98
CA GLN A 12 -4.61 11.31 -15.58
C GLN A 12 -3.40 11.79 -14.76
N LYS A 13 -3.61 12.72 -13.83
CA LYS A 13 -2.59 13.25 -12.91
C LYS A 13 -2.72 12.65 -11.51
N LEU A 14 -3.59 11.65 -11.33
CA LEU A 14 -3.87 11.04 -10.03
C LEU A 14 -3.35 9.60 -9.97
N LEU A 15 -2.86 9.25 -8.78
CA LEU A 15 -2.52 7.91 -8.37
C LEU A 15 -3.06 7.70 -6.95
N LEU A 16 -3.40 6.45 -6.63
CA LEU A 16 -3.93 6.09 -5.32
C LEU A 16 -2.87 5.35 -4.52
N ASP A 17 -2.60 5.84 -3.31
CA ASP A 17 -1.83 5.11 -2.30
C ASP A 17 -2.78 4.69 -1.17
N PRO A 18 -2.98 3.39 -0.92
CA PRO A 18 -3.84 2.89 0.15
C PRO A 18 -3.24 3.10 1.57
N GLY A 19 -1.98 3.53 1.66
CA GLY A 19 -1.36 4.06 2.86
C GLY A 19 -1.02 2.98 3.89
N PHE A 20 -0.19 2.00 3.51
CA PHE A 20 0.31 0.98 4.44
C PHE A 20 1.08 1.63 5.60
N GLY A 21 0.72 1.27 6.84
CA GLY A 21 1.35 1.82 8.05
C GLY A 21 0.82 3.18 8.52
N PHE A 22 -0.17 3.77 7.84
CA PHE A 22 -0.80 5.03 8.28
C PHE A 22 -2.16 4.75 8.94
N GLY A 23 -2.22 4.95 10.27
CA GLY A 23 -3.45 4.76 11.06
C GLY A 23 -3.97 3.33 11.10
N LYS A 24 -3.12 2.33 10.85
CA LYS A 24 -3.49 0.92 10.69
C LYS A 24 -2.67 0.02 11.62
N ASN A 25 -3.33 -0.91 12.31
CA ASN A 25 -2.67 -1.98 13.06
C ASN A 25 -2.17 -3.09 12.11
N LEU A 26 -1.52 -4.11 12.66
CA LEU A 26 -0.95 -5.21 11.90
C LEU A 26 -2.00 -5.93 11.02
N SER A 27 -3.13 -6.31 11.62
CA SER A 27 -4.23 -7.01 10.93
C SER A 27 -4.81 -6.18 9.78
N HIS A 28 -5.05 -4.88 10.02
CA HIS A 28 -5.54 -3.96 8.99
C HIS A 28 -4.59 -3.88 7.78
N ASN A 29 -3.27 -3.88 8.01
CA ASN A 29 -2.31 -3.82 6.91
C ASN A 29 -2.29 -5.12 6.08
N TYR A 30 -2.39 -6.29 6.72
CA TYR A 30 -2.46 -7.55 5.97
C TYR A 30 -3.79 -7.73 5.24
N GLN A 31 -4.90 -7.33 5.85
CA GLN A 31 -6.20 -7.31 5.17
C GLN A 31 -6.19 -6.36 3.96
N LEU A 32 -5.54 -5.20 4.10
CA LEU A 32 -5.36 -4.25 3.00
C LEU A 32 -4.56 -4.84 1.85
N LEU A 33 -3.46 -5.56 2.14
CA LEU A 33 -2.66 -6.25 1.12
C LEU A 33 -3.48 -7.34 0.43
N ALA A 34 -4.21 -8.16 1.20
CA ALA A 34 -5.04 -9.24 0.67
C ALA A 34 -6.20 -8.76 -0.22
N ARG A 35 -6.68 -7.53 -0.01
CA ARG A 35 -7.81 -6.93 -0.74
C ARG A 35 -7.38 -5.77 -1.65
N LEU A 36 -6.09 -5.67 -1.96
CA LEU A 36 -5.54 -4.54 -2.72
C LEU A 36 -6.20 -4.39 -4.10
N SER A 37 -6.53 -5.51 -4.75
CA SER A 37 -7.18 -5.54 -6.07
C SER A 37 -8.53 -4.82 -6.11
N GLU A 38 -9.23 -4.70 -4.97
CA GLU A 38 -10.50 -4.00 -4.90
C GLU A 38 -10.38 -2.50 -5.21
N PHE A 39 -9.20 -1.91 -5.04
CA PHE A 39 -8.97 -0.50 -5.37
C PHE A 39 -8.97 -0.23 -6.88
N HIS A 40 -8.81 -1.26 -7.73
CA HIS A 40 -8.93 -1.08 -9.18
C HIS A 40 -10.33 -0.57 -9.60
N ARG A 41 -11.35 -0.74 -8.75
CA ARG A 41 -12.68 -0.17 -8.96
C ARG A 41 -12.70 1.36 -9.16
N PHE A 42 -11.65 2.05 -8.70
CA PHE A 42 -11.54 3.50 -8.86
C PHE A 42 -11.01 3.93 -10.24
N GLY A 43 -10.55 3.00 -11.08
CA GLY A 43 -10.03 3.28 -12.42
C GLY A 43 -8.78 4.16 -12.42
N LEU A 44 -8.01 4.16 -11.33
CA LEU A 44 -6.77 4.93 -11.17
C LEU A 44 -5.58 4.00 -10.93
N PRO A 45 -4.37 4.37 -11.37
CA PRO A 45 -3.16 3.64 -11.01
C PRO A 45 -2.95 3.57 -9.49
N LEU A 46 -2.39 2.45 -9.03
CA LEU A 46 -2.04 2.25 -7.63
C LEU A 46 -0.54 2.45 -7.42
N LEU A 47 -0.19 3.18 -6.37
CA LEU A 47 1.16 3.26 -5.82
C LEU A 47 1.19 2.50 -4.50
N VAL A 48 2.16 1.60 -4.35
CA VAL A 48 2.25 0.73 -3.17
C VAL A 48 3.65 0.79 -2.55
N GLY A 49 3.75 1.33 -1.34
CA GLY A 49 5.00 1.42 -0.60
C GLY A 49 5.17 0.30 0.44
N MET A 50 5.95 -0.75 0.13
CA MET A 50 6.22 -1.88 1.04
C MET A 50 7.55 -1.85 1.78
N SER A 51 8.48 -0.97 1.37
CA SER A 51 9.85 -0.97 1.87
C SER A 51 9.94 -0.81 3.39
N ARG A 52 10.50 -1.84 4.05
CA ARG A 52 10.84 -1.91 5.48
C ARG A 52 9.69 -1.55 6.44
N LYS A 53 8.44 -1.66 6.00
CA LYS A 53 7.24 -1.33 6.78
C LYS A 53 7.22 -2.09 8.11
N SER A 54 6.71 -1.44 9.15
CA SER A 54 6.62 -2.01 10.51
C SER A 54 5.82 -3.31 10.55
N MET A 55 4.82 -3.48 9.68
CA MET A 55 4.04 -4.73 9.59
C MET A 55 4.93 -5.97 9.37
N ILE A 56 5.98 -5.86 8.57
CA ILE A 56 6.93 -6.95 8.31
C ILE A 56 7.73 -7.27 9.57
N GLY A 57 8.24 -6.23 10.24
CA GLY A 57 9.01 -6.38 11.47
C GLY A 57 8.18 -6.92 12.64
N GLN A 58 6.91 -6.53 12.72
CA GLN A 58 5.97 -7.01 13.73
C GLN A 58 5.62 -8.48 13.52
N LEU A 59 5.44 -8.93 12.27
CA LEU A 59 5.14 -10.33 11.97
C LEU A 59 6.36 -11.24 12.15
N LEU A 60 7.52 -10.82 11.65
CA LEU A 60 8.74 -11.65 11.62
C LEU A 60 9.63 -11.45 12.85
N ASN A 61 9.30 -10.49 13.73
CA ASN A 61 10.09 -10.08 14.88
C ASN A 61 11.55 -9.68 14.52
N VAL A 62 11.70 -8.79 13.54
CA VAL A 62 13.02 -8.34 13.03
C VAL A 62 13.16 -6.81 12.93
N PRO A 63 14.39 -6.28 13.11
CA PRO A 63 14.67 -4.86 12.96
C PRO A 63 14.59 -4.40 11.49
N PRO A 64 14.48 -3.07 11.21
CA PRO A 64 14.22 -2.54 9.85
C PRO A 64 15.22 -2.96 8.76
N ASP A 65 16.50 -3.09 9.10
CA ASP A 65 17.60 -3.50 8.22
C ASP A 65 17.44 -4.95 7.72
N GLN A 66 16.76 -5.81 8.48
CA GLN A 66 16.50 -7.22 8.14
C GLN A 66 15.18 -7.45 7.38
N ARG A 67 14.46 -6.38 7.01
CA ARG A 67 13.13 -6.50 6.37
C ARG A 67 13.17 -6.59 4.84
N VAL A 68 14.33 -6.71 4.22
CA VAL A 68 14.47 -6.69 2.74
C VAL A 68 13.64 -7.79 2.09
N ILE A 69 13.77 -9.04 2.57
CA ILE A 69 13.04 -10.19 2.02
C ILE A 69 11.52 -9.99 2.15
N GLY A 70 11.06 -9.60 3.35
CA GLY A 70 9.63 -9.31 3.55
C GLY A 70 9.12 -8.14 2.72
N SER A 71 9.96 -7.13 2.48
CA SER A 71 9.61 -5.97 1.65
C SER A 71 9.37 -6.37 0.20
N VAL A 72 10.27 -7.20 -0.34
CA VAL A 72 10.16 -7.72 -1.71
C VAL A 72 8.98 -8.67 -1.83
N ALA A 73 8.77 -9.58 -0.86
CA ALA A 73 7.63 -10.49 -0.86
C ALA A 73 6.29 -9.74 -0.89
N CYS A 74 6.11 -8.74 -0.02
CA CYS A 74 4.91 -7.91 -0.03
C CYS A 74 4.77 -7.08 -1.33
N ALA A 75 5.87 -6.59 -1.90
CA ALA A 75 5.84 -5.86 -3.16
C ALA A 75 5.43 -6.75 -4.35
N VAL A 76 5.91 -8.00 -4.39
CA VAL A 76 5.51 -8.99 -5.40
C VAL A 76 4.02 -9.30 -5.27
N ILE A 77 3.54 -9.58 -4.05
CA ILE A 77 2.10 -9.83 -3.79
C ILE A 77 1.25 -8.63 -4.23
N ALA A 78 1.72 -7.40 -3.99
CA ALA A 78 1.00 -6.21 -4.37
C ALA A 78 0.96 -5.96 -5.90
N ALA A 79 1.87 -6.57 -6.65
CA ALA A 79 1.96 -6.43 -8.11
C ALA A 79 1.24 -7.55 -8.89
N MET A 80 0.74 -8.58 -8.19
CA MET A 80 -0.07 -9.66 -8.74
C MET A 80 -1.53 -9.23 -8.94
#